data_AF-A0AAD5MRW3-F1
#
_entry.id   AF-A0AAD5MRW3-F1
#
_cell.length_a   1.000
_cell.length_b   1.000
_cell.length_c   1.000
_cell.angle_alpha   90.00
_cell.angle_beta   90.00
_cell.angle_gamma   90.00
#
_symmetry.space_group_name_H-M   'P 1'
#
loop_
_entity.id
_entity.type
_entity.pdbx_description
1 polymer ?
#
loop_
_entity_poly.entity_id
_entity_poly.type
_entity_poly.pdbx_seq_one_letter_code
_entity_poly.pdbx_strand_id
1 'polypeptide(L)' 'MFLDRLRNANPNNAYVMESFDVTALNTNVSNDSALQVTHELLIQHQGAVNMYGLSIEQFMVGHI' A
#
# COMPACT_ATOMS: atom_id res chain seq x y z
N MET A 1 -11.52 -8.31 -4.14
CA MET A 1 -11.50 -7.16 -5.10
C MET A 1 -10.11 -6.54 -5.21
N PHE A 2 -9.43 -6.24 -4.09
CA PHE A 2 -8.05 -5.74 -4.07
C PHE A 2 -7.02 -6.72 -4.69
N LEU A 3 -6.96 -7.96 -4.21
CA LEU A 3 -6.00 -8.97 -4.72
C LEU A 3 -6.18 -9.29 -6.21
N ASP A 4 -7.42 -9.22 -6.71
CA ASP A 4 -7.69 -9.40 -8.13
C ASP A 4 -7.19 -8.21 -8.95
N ARG A 5 -7.41 -6.97 -8.50
CA ARG A 5 -6.82 -5.78 -9.13
C ARG A 5 -5.30 -5.80 -9.07
N LEU A 6 -4.72 -6.22 -7.93
CA LEU A 6 -3.26 -6.36 -7.76
C LEU A 6 -2.67 -7.39 -8.72
N ARG A 7 -3.34 -8.55 -8.88
CA ARG A 7 -2.94 -9.56 -9.86
C ARG A 7 -3.00 -9.05 -11.30
N ASN A 8 -3.98 -8.19 -11.60
CA ASN A 8 -4.16 -7.61 -12.94
C ASN A 8 -3.39 -6.30 -13.16
N ALA A 9 -2.75 -5.73 -12.13
CA ALA A 9 -2.01 -4.47 -12.19
C ALA A 9 -0.78 -4.53 -13.12
N ASN A 10 -0.34 -5.75 -13.47
CA ASN A 10 0.78 -6.06 -14.37
C ASN A 10 1.94 -5.05 -14.28
N PRO A 11 2.53 -4.86 -13.08
CA PRO A 11 3.65 -3.94 -12.93
C PRO A 11 4.80 -4.42 -13.83
N ASN A 12 5.60 -3.47 -14.31
CA ASN A 12 6.79 -3.78 -15.09
C ASN A 12 7.65 -4.79 -14.30
N ASN A 13 8.18 -5.81 -14.97
CA ASN A 13 8.91 -6.93 -14.36
C ASN A 13 10.20 -6.52 -13.60
N ALA A 14 10.58 -5.25 -13.70
CA ALA A 14 11.56 -4.61 -12.82
C ALA A 14 11.05 -4.36 -11.38
N TYR A 15 9.74 -4.44 -11.12
CA TYR A 15 9.13 -4.18 -9.82
C TYR A 15 8.63 -5.49 -9.18
N VAL A 16 9.08 -5.73 -7.95
CA VAL A 16 8.61 -6.83 -7.10
C VAL A 16 7.49 -6.30 -6.20
N MET A 17 6.33 -6.95 -6.20
CA MET A 17 5.28 -6.71 -5.20
C MET A 17 5.46 -7.73 -4.08
N GLU A 18 6.08 -7.31 -2.97
CA GLU A 18 6.24 -8.12 -1.77
C GLU A 18 5.28 -7.62 -0.67
N SER A 19 4.70 -8.56 0.08
CA SER A 19 3.92 -8.22 1.27
C SER A 19 4.85 -7.65 2.33
N PHE A 20 4.59 -6.44 2.77
CA PHE A 20 5.41 -5.77 3.77
C PHE A 20 4.85 -6.00 5.18
N ASP A 21 5.58 -6.73 6.01
CA ASP A 21 5.23 -6.88 7.42
C ASP A 21 5.55 -5.58 8.17
N VAL A 22 4.51 -4.83 8.50
CA VAL A 22 4.63 -3.57 9.24
C VAL A 22 5.27 -3.74 10.63
N THR A 23 5.23 -4.94 11.22
CA THR A 23 5.88 -5.22 12.52
C THR A 23 7.40 -5.37 12.39
N ALA A 24 7.89 -5.73 11.20
CA ALA A 24 9.32 -5.85 10.91
C ALA A 24 10.04 -4.49 10.84
N LEU A 25 9.30 -3.37 10.72
CA LEU A 25 9.87 -2.04 10.80
C LEU A 25 10.51 -1.75 12.17
N ASN A 26 10.16 -2.53 13.21
CA ASN A 26 10.56 -2.33 14.61
C ASN A 26 10.49 -0.85 15.04
N THR A 27 9.59 -0.11 14.40
CA THR A 27 9.21 1.23 14.81
C THR A 27 8.33 0.99 16.02
N ASN A 28 8.66 1.59 17.17
CA ASN A 28 7.88 1.46 18.40
C ASN A 28 6.55 2.26 18.30
N VAL A 29 5.85 2.10 17.18
CA VAL A 29 4.61 2.75 16.79
C VAL A 29 3.57 1.65 16.59
N SER A 30 2.31 1.94 16.92
CA SER A 30 1.23 0.98 16.72
C SER A 30 0.94 0.79 15.23
N ASN A 31 0.34 -0.35 14.87
CA ASN A 31 -0.12 -0.61 13.51
C ASN A 31 -1.08 0.49 13.01
N ASP A 32 -1.96 1.00 13.87
CA ASP A 32 -2.84 2.13 13.58
C ASP A 32 -2.04 3.39 13.23
N SER A 33 -1.00 3.73 14.00
CA SER A 33 -0.15 4.88 13.71
C SER A 33 0.64 4.70 12.41
N ALA A 34 1.17 3.51 12.15
CA ALA A 34 1.87 3.21 10.89
C ALA A 34 0.93 3.32 9.68
N LEU A 35 -0.30 2.82 9.83
CA LEU A 35 -1.34 2.90 8.80
C LEU A 35 -1.76 4.34 8.54
N GLN A 36 -1.94 5.15 9.59
CA GLN A 36 -2.26 6.57 9.48
C GLN A 36 -1.17 7.34 8.74
N VAL A 37 0.10 7.14 9.10
CA VAL A 37 1.23 7.79 8.41
C VAL A 37 1.29 7.37 6.94
N THR A 38 1.02 6.10 6.63
CA THR A 38 0.97 5.59 5.25
C THR A 38 -0.17 6.26 4.48
N HIS A 39 -1.33 6.44 5.08
CA HIS A 39 -2.47 7.13 4.48
C HIS A 39 -2.14 8.60 4.16
N GLU A 40 -1.56 9.32 5.12
CA GLU A 40 -1.16 10.72 4.96
C GLU A 40 -0.11 10.87 3.85
N LEU A 41 0.88 9.97 3.81
CA LEU A 41 1.90 9.94 2.76
C LEU A 41 1.27 9.73 1.37
N LEU A 42 0.35 8.78 1.25
CA LEU A 42 -0.33 8.48 -0.02
C LEU A 42 -1.21 9.65 -0.49
N ILE A 43 -1.89 10.35 0.42
CA ILE A 43 -2.66 11.56 0.09
C ILE A 43 -1.70 12.68 -0.37
N GLN A 44 -0.63 12.92 0.37
CA GLN A 44 0.34 13.97 0.05
C GLN A 44 1.02 13.75 -1.30
N HIS A 45 1.26 12.50 -1.68
CA HIS A 45 2.01 12.13 -2.88
C HIS A 45 1.20 11.35 -3.92
N GLN A 46 -0.14 11.47 -3.91
CA GLN A 46 -1.05 10.68 -4.74
C GLN A 46 -0.72 10.70 -6.25
N GLY A 47 -0.14 11.80 -6.76
CA GLY A 47 0.26 11.93 -8.16
C GLY A 47 1.69 11.49 -8.49
N ALA A 48 2.53 11.27 -7.47
CA ALA A 48 3.92 10.83 -7.61
C ALA A 48 4.07 9.32 -7.38
N VAL A 49 3.16 8.72 -6.60
CA VAL A 49 3.12 7.29 -6.33
C VAL A 49 2.26 6.60 -7.39
N ASN A 50 2.86 5.64 -8.12
CA ASN A 50 2.11 4.83 -9.06
C ASN A 50 1.25 3.80 -8.31
N MET A 51 -0.07 3.99 -8.34
CA MET A 51 -1.03 3.09 -7.69
C MET A 51 -1.55 1.98 -8.62
N TYR A 52 -1.07 1.88 -9.87
CA TYR A 52 -1.46 0.84 -10.82
C TYR A 52 -2.99 0.61 -10.95
N GLY A 53 -3.76 1.70 -10.93
CA GLY A 53 -5.23 1.65 -11.05
C GLY A 53 -5.99 1.34 -9.75
N LEU A 54 -5.29 1.23 -8.62
CA LEU A 54 -5.88 1.16 -7.29
C LEU A 54 -6.17 2.57 -6.75
N SER A 55 -7.27 2.72 -6.01
CA SER A 55 -7.48 3.91 -5.17
C SER A 55 -6.80 3.75 -3.82
N ILE A 56 -6.50 4.85 -3.13
CA ILE A 56 -5.98 4.83 -1.76
C ILE A 56 -6.90 4.02 -0.85
N GLU A 57 -8.22 4.18 -0.96
CA GLU A 57 -9.20 3.39 -0.19
C GLU A 57 -9.04 1.88 -0.43
N GLN A 58 -8.83 1.45 -1.67
CA GLN A 58 -8.63 0.04 -2.00
C GLN A 58 -7.31 -0.50 -1.48
N PHE A 59 -6.27 0.34 -1.45
CA PHE A 59 -4.97 0.02 -0.86
C PHE A 59 -5.06 -0.13 0.66
N MET A 60 -5.82 0.74 1.31
CA MET A 60 -5.94 0.80 2.77
C MET A 60 -6.89 -0.27 3.35
N VAL A 61 -7.86 -0.75 2.57
CA VAL A 61 -8.89 -1.73 2.99
C VAL A 61 -8.40 -3.19 2.92
N GLY A 62 -7.09 -3.43 2.82
CA GLY A 62 -6.50 -4.78 2.75
C GLY A 62 -6.59 -5.65 4.02
N HIS A 63 -7.64 -5.51 4.84
CA HIS A 63 -7.94 -6.36 5.99
C HIS A 63 -9.33 -7.00 5.83
N ILE A 64 -9.40 -8.13 5.13
CA ILE A 64 -10.48 -9.13 5.25
C ILE A 64 -9.82 -10.51 5.20
#